data_AF-A0AA96QA37-F1
#
_entry.id   AF-A0AA96QA37-F1
#
_cell.length_a   1.000
_cell.length_b   1.000
_cell.length_c   1.000
_cell.angle_alpha   90.00
_cell.angle_beta   90.00
_cell.angle_gamma   90.00
#
_symmetry.space_group_name_H-M   'P 1'
#
loop_
_entity.id
_entity.type
_entity.pdbx_description
1 polymer ?
#
loop_
_entity_poly.entity_id
_entity_poly.type
_entity_poly.pdbx_seq_one_letter_code
_entity_poly.pdbx_strand_id
1 'polypeptide(L)'
;MKKLKLVGILAAVVLIGGVISIPLINNHTAYKVEKKLCETPLPEKTELIESISRAGKLTGNGNGMQYFGAILIRSDLSLEELDAYYSRYRSNEWECLVKIQEGQSIEGIDHGTLQFAEEIKDRGYYIVYSWGSENSLLDELDIRGH
;
A
#
# COMPACT_ATOMS: atom_id res chain seq x y z
N MET A 1 46.16 -12.09 9.44
CA MET A 1 45.47 -12.23 8.12
C MET A 1 44.10 -12.90 8.22
N LYS A 2 43.94 -14.09 8.83
CA LYS A 2 42.62 -14.78 8.92
C LYS A 2 41.52 -13.94 9.62
N LYS A 3 41.84 -13.29 10.74
CA LYS A 3 40.89 -12.42 11.49
C LYS A 3 40.44 -11.20 10.67
N LEU A 4 41.36 -10.58 9.92
CA LEU A 4 41.04 -9.41 9.08
C LEU A 4 40.14 -9.78 7.90
N LYS A 5 40.35 -10.96 7.29
CA LYS A 5 39.44 -11.51 6.26
C LYS A 5 38.05 -11.79 6.82
N LEU A 6 37.95 -12.34 8.03
CA LEU A 6 36.67 -12.60 8.68
C LEU A 6 35.90 -11.30 8.98
N VAL A 7 36.58 -10.28 9.50
CA VAL A 7 35.98 -8.96 9.74
C VAL A 7 35.52 -8.33 8.42
N GLY A 8 36.32 -8.44 7.35
CA GLY A 8 35.93 -7.96 6.02
C GLY A 8 34.69 -8.65 5.47
N ILE A 9 34.58 -9.98 5.63
CA ILE A 9 33.39 -10.75 5.23
C ILE A 9 32.18 -10.30 6.04
N LEU A 10 32.32 -10.16 7.36
CA LEU A 10 31.22 -9.73 8.23
C LEU A 10 30.73 -8.32 7.86
N ALA A 11 31.64 -7.39 7.60
CA ALA A 11 31.30 -6.03 7.17
C ALA A 11 30.53 -6.03 5.83
N ALA A 12 30.97 -6.85 4.86
CA ALA A 12 30.28 -6.98 3.59
C ALA A 12 28.86 -7.56 3.75
N VAL A 13 28.69 -8.58 4.60
CA VAL A 13 27.36 -9.16 4.89
C VAL A 13 26.43 -8.13 5.52
N VAL A 14 26.92 -7.32 6.46
CA VAL A 14 26.11 -6.26 7.09
C VAL A 14 25.70 -5.20 6.06
N LEU A 15 26.61 -4.76 5.20
CA LEU A 15 26.30 -3.78 4.16
C LEU A 15 25.26 -4.30 3.15
N ILE A 16 25.44 -5.52 2.65
CA ILE A 16 24.51 -6.16 1.71
C ILE A 16 23.15 -6.38 2.40
N GLY A 17 23.15 -6.89 3.62
CA GLY A 17 21.95 -7.10 4.41
C GLY A 17 21.18 -5.80 4.66
N GLY A 18 21.88 -4.71 4.97
CA GLY A 18 21.30 -3.37 5.11
C GLY A 18 20.57 -2.93 3.84
N VAL A 19 21.24 -2.98 2.68
CA VAL A 19 20.64 -2.56 1.41
C VAL A 19 19.42 -3.40 1.03
N ILE A 20 19.45 -4.72 1.27
CA ILE A 20 18.31 -5.62 0.98
C ILE A 20 17.15 -5.37 1.95
N SER A 21 17.44 -4.99 3.20
CA SER A 21 16.41 -4.76 4.21
C SER A 21 15.55 -3.52 3.95
N ILE A 22 16.12 -2.48 3.31
CA ILE A 22 15.41 -1.23 3.00
C ILE A 22 14.09 -1.47 2.25
N PRO A 23 14.08 -2.13 1.06
CA PRO A 23 12.84 -2.33 0.34
C PRO A 23 11.85 -3.25 1.08
N LEU A 24 12.34 -4.17 1.90
CA LEU A 24 11.49 -5.04 2.73
C LEU A 24 10.78 -4.26 3.83
N ILE A 25 11.48 -3.35 4.50
CA ILE A 25 10.90 -2.47 5.52
C ILE A 25 9.83 -1.58 4.88
N ASN A 26 10.15 -0.95 3.74
CA ASN A 26 9.21 -0.07 3.04
C ASN A 26 7.96 -0.84 2.57
N ASN A 27 8.13 -2.04 2.01
CA ASN A 27 6.99 -2.90 1.66
C ASN A 27 6.17 -3.29 2.89
N HIS A 28 6.83 -3.54 4.03
CA HIS A 28 6.13 -3.83 5.28
C HIS A 28 5.33 -2.62 5.80
N THR A 29 5.82 -1.40 5.59
CA THR A 29 5.07 -0.17 5.87
C THR A 29 3.81 -0.08 5.01
N ALA A 30 3.91 -0.31 3.69
CA ALA A 30 2.73 -0.39 2.83
C ALA A 30 1.76 -1.50 3.27
N TYR A 31 2.28 -2.66 3.65
CA TYR A 31 1.47 -3.77 4.17
C TYR A 31 0.72 -3.39 5.45
N LYS A 32 1.29 -2.57 6.35
CA LYS A 32 0.57 -2.08 7.53
C LYS A 32 -0.63 -1.21 7.16
N VAL A 33 -0.53 -0.42 6.09
CA VAL A 33 -1.63 0.41 5.58
C VAL A 33 -2.77 -0.49 5.09
N GLU A 34 -2.46 -1.49 4.26
CA GLU A 34 -3.41 -2.51 3.80
C GLU A 34 -4.02 -3.28 4.98
N LYS A 35 -3.20 -3.71 5.93
CA LYS A 35 -3.66 -4.46 7.10
C LYS A 35 -4.66 -3.67 7.94
N LYS A 36 -4.44 -2.36 8.14
CA LYS A 36 -5.38 -1.48 8.85
C LYS A 36 -6.74 -1.42 8.13
N LEU A 37 -6.75 -1.41 6.79
CA LEU A 37 -8.00 -1.48 6.02
C LEU A 37 -8.70 -2.84 6.20
N CYS A 38 -7.95 -3.94 6.15
CA CYS A 38 -8.50 -5.28 6.35
C CYS A 38 -9.06 -5.51 7.76
N GLU A 39 -8.47 -4.89 8.78
CA GLU A 39 -8.91 -4.95 10.17
C GLU A 39 -10.07 -3.99 10.48
N THR A 40 -10.36 -3.04 9.58
CA THR A 40 -11.51 -2.15 9.73
C THR A 40 -12.80 -2.96 9.55
N PRO A 41 -13.77 -2.88 10.48
CA PRO A 41 -15.03 -3.60 10.35
C PRO A 41 -15.70 -3.29 9.00
N LEU A 42 -16.24 -4.33 8.35
CA LEU A 42 -17.00 -4.15 7.12
C LEU A 42 -18.41 -3.63 7.45
N PRO A 43 -19.00 -2.76 6.61
CA PRO A 43 -20.42 -2.47 6.70
C PRO A 43 -21.25 -3.74 6.49
N GLU A 44 -22.51 -3.72 6.94
CA GLU A 44 -23.45 -4.78 6.58
C GLU A 44 -23.56 -4.92 5.05
N LYS A 45 -23.88 -6.12 4.57
CA LYS A 45 -24.02 -6.42 3.13
C LYS A 45 -22.76 -6.12 2.31
N THR A 46 -21.60 -6.19 2.94
CA THR A 46 -20.31 -5.94 2.31
C THR A 46 -19.39 -7.13 2.53
N GLU A 47 -18.68 -7.52 1.48
CA GLU A 47 -17.71 -8.61 1.48
C GLU A 47 -16.35 -8.07 1.05
N LEU A 48 -15.29 -8.45 1.77
CA LEU A 48 -13.91 -8.22 1.36
C LEU A 48 -13.51 -9.29 0.35
N ILE A 49 -13.11 -8.88 -0.84
CA ILE A 49 -12.77 -9.76 -1.95
C ILE A 49 -11.25 -9.96 -2.07
N GLU A 50 -10.51 -8.86 -2.06
CA GLU A 50 -9.05 -8.86 -2.24
C GLU A 50 -8.43 -7.68 -1.48
N SER A 51 -7.15 -7.79 -1.15
CA SER A 51 -6.35 -6.71 -0.58
C SER A 51 -4.99 -6.63 -1.26
N ILE A 52 -4.43 -5.43 -1.33
CA ILE A 52 -3.14 -5.19 -1.95
C ILE A 52 -2.42 -4.03 -1.29
N SER A 53 -1.09 -4.11 -1.24
CA SER A 53 -0.20 -3.03 -0.81
C SER A 53 0.94 -2.82 -1.78
N ARG A 54 1.44 -1.58 -1.85
CA ARG A 54 2.65 -1.26 -2.58
C ARG A 54 3.42 -0.09 -2.00
N ALA A 55 4.74 -0.24 -1.93
CA ALA A 55 5.67 0.84 -1.68
C ALA A 55 6.40 1.23 -2.97
N GLY A 56 6.51 2.53 -3.23
CA GLY A 56 7.29 3.09 -4.34
C GLY A 56 6.88 4.52 -4.63
N LYS A 57 7.42 5.09 -5.70
CA LYS A 57 6.86 6.27 -6.35
C LYS A 57 5.65 5.82 -7.15
N LEU A 58 4.45 6.21 -6.71
CA LEU A 58 3.18 5.72 -7.26
C LEU A 58 2.41 6.83 -7.97
N THR A 59 2.50 8.07 -7.49
CA THR A 59 1.87 9.25 -8.12
C THR A 59 2.92 10.21 -8.70
N GLY A 60 2.54 10.94 -9.76
CA GLY A 60 3.40 11.82 -10.55
C GLY A 60 3.62 13.21 -9.97
N ASN A 61 2.94 13.55 -8.86
CA ASN A 61 2.98 14.88 -8.25
C ASN A 61 4.18 15.12 -7.33
N GLY A 62 5.25 14.32 -7.47
CA GLY A 62 6.55 14.56 -6.87
C GLY A 62 6.57 14.49 -5.34
N ASN A 63 6.61 13.28 -4.78
CA ASN A 63 7.03 13.04 -3.39
C ASN A 63 7.50 11.59 -3.24
N GLY A 64 8.82 11.44 -3.00
CA GLY A 64 9.60 10.25 -2.63
C GLY A 64 8.92 8.88 -2.58
N MET A 65 9.25 8.10 -1.55
CA MET A 65 8.60 6.83 -1.28
C MET A 65 7.16 7.07 -0.83
N GLN A 66 6.22 6.33 -1.41
CA GLN A 66 4.81 6.36 -1.05
C GLN A 66 4.35 4.97 -0.65
N TYR A 67 3.44 4.93 0.32
CA TYR A 67 2.94 3.68 0.91
C TYR A 67 1.44 3.56 0.63
N PHE A 68 1.08 2.72 -0.32
CA PHE A 68 -0.30 2.50 -0.70
C PHE A 68 -0.83 1.19 -0.12
N GLY A 69 -2.05 1.21 0.39
CA GLY A 69 -2.81 0.01 0.73
C GLY A 69 -4.24 0.16 0.25
N ALA A 70 -4.81 -0.93 -0.27
CA ALA A 70 -6.18 -0.96 -0.75
C ALA A 70 -6.84 -2.31 -0.48
N ILE A 71 -8.16 -2.26 -0.35
CA ILE A 71 -9.04 -3.42 -0.35
C ILE A 71 -10.07 -3.27 -1.47
N LEU A 72 -10.39 -4.39 -2.13
CA LEU A 72 -11.52 -4.53 -3.02
C LEU A 72 -12.68 -5.10 -2.21
N ILE A 73 -13.79 -4.37 -2.17
CA ILE A 73 -15.01 -4.81 -1.52
C ILE A 73 -16.14 -4.94 -2.54
N ARG A 74 -17.05 -5.89 -2.28
CA ARG A 74 -18.34 -5.99 -2.95
C ARG A 74 -19.44 -5.59 -1.98
N SER A 75 -20.31 -4.67 -2.37
CA SER A 75 -21.38 -4.16 -1.50
C SER A 75 -22.64 -3.82 -2.28
N ASP A 76 -23.79 -4.01 -1.63
CA ASP A 76 -25.10 -3.50 -2.09
C ASP A 76 -25.32 -2.04 -1.71
N LEU A 77 -24.44 -1.45 -0.89
CA LEU A 77 -24.51 -0.06 -0.46
C LEU A 77 -24.06 0.87 -1.59
N SER A 78 -24.62 2.09 -1.59
CA SER A 78 -24.17 3.16 -2.49
C SER A 78 -22.77 3.66 -2.13
N LEU A 79 -22.11 4.34 -3.07
CA LEU A 79 -20.83 5.00 -2.83
C LEU A 79 -20.90 5.98 -1.65
N GLU A 80 -22.00 6.73 -1.55
CA GLU A 80 -22.22 7.73 -0.51
C GLU A 80 -22.35 7.09 0.88
N GLU A 81 -23.06 5.97 0.99
CA GLU A 81 -23.19 5.20 2.23
C GLU A 81 -21.86 4.59 2.67
N LEU A 82 -21.08 4.06 1.72
CA LEU A 82 -19.74 3.52 1.99
C LEU A 82 -18.77 4.64 2.40
N ASP A 83 -18.77 5.77 1.69
CA ASP A 83 -17.94 6.92 2.04
C ASP A 83 -18.27 7.43 3.45
N ALA A 84 -19.56 7.58 3.77
CA ALA A 84 -20.02 7.96 5.10
C ALA A 84 -19.58 6.94 6.16
N TYR A 85 -19.66 5.64 5.89
CA TYR A 85 -19.21 4.60 6.80
C TYR A 85 -17.71 4.68 7.09
N TYR A 86 -16.89 4.73 6.04
CA TYR A 86 -15.42 4.71 6.12
C TYR A 86 -14.84 6.05 6.58
N SER A 87 -15.55 7.16 6.39
CA SER A 87 -15.17 8.49 6.88
C SER A 87 -14.87 8.51 8.39
N ARG A 88 -15.54 7.65 9.16
CA ARG A 88 -15.38 7.52 10.62
C ARG A 88 -14.02 6.95 11.04
N TYR A 89 -13.32 6.27 10.13
CA TYR A 89 -11.99 5.70 10.35
C TYR A 89 -10.87 6.57 9.77
N ARG A 90 -11.22 7.68 9.09
CA ARG A 90 -10.25 8.63 8.52
C ARG A 90 -9.59 9.43 9.63
N SER A 91 -8.26 9.34 9.70
CA SER A 91 -7.46 10.24 10.54
C SER A 91 -7.01 11.49 9.78
N ASN A 92 -7.02 11.44 8.45
CA ASN A 92 -6.64 12.51 7.54
C ASN A 92 -7.33 12.32 6.17
N GLU A 93 -7.10 13.23 5.24
CA GLU A 93 -7.71 13.24 3.89
C GLU A 93 -7.22 12.14 2.94
N TRP A 94 -6.19 11.37 3.34
CA TRP A 94 -5.57 10.33 2.53
C TRP A 94 -5.89 8.91 2.99
N GLU A 95 -6.68 8.76 4.06
CA GLU A 95 -7.06 7.46 4.61
C GLU A 95 -8.51 7.10 4.27
N CYS A 96 -8.77 5.79 4.15
CA CYS A 96 -10.08 5.17 3.96
C CYS A 96 -10.93 5.86 2.88
N LEU A 97 -10.32 6.20 1.75
CA LEU A 97 -10.98 6.81 0.59
C LEU A 97 -11.73 5.72 -0.17
N VAL A 98 -12.98 6.00 -0.55
CA VAL A 98 -13.84 5.04 -1.25
C VAL A 98 -14.06 5.51 -2.69
N LYS A 99 -13.92 4.61 -3.66
CA LYS A 99 -14.27 4.86 -5.06
C LYS A 99 -14.95 3.64 -5.66
N ILE A 100 -15.75 3.88 -6.70
CA ILE A 100 -16.22 2.81 -7.58
C ILE A 100 -15.00 2.24 -8.30
N GLN A 101 -14.91 0.92 -8.37
CA GLN A 101 -13.84 0.24 -9.08
C GLN A 101 -14.34 -0.26 -10.43
N GLU A 102 -13.92 0.39 -11.52
CA GLU A 102 -14.29 0.04 -12.89
C GLU A 102 -13.17 -0.79 -13.54
N GLY A 103 -13.21 -2.12 -13.35
CA GLY A 103 -12.20 -3.04 -13.87
C GLY A 103 -11.01 -3.26 -12.93
N GLN A 104 -10.07 -4.10 -13.33
CA GLN A 104 -9.02 -4.60 -12.42
C GLN A 104 -7.98 -3.55 -12.03
N SER A 105 -7.71 -2.57 -12.90
CA SER A 105 -6.65 -1.58 -12.71
C SER A 105 -7.06 -0.50 -11.70
N ILE A 106 -6.17 -0.21 -10.75
CA ILE A 106 -6.37 0.86 -9.77
C ILE A 106 -6.00 2.21 -10.39
N GLU A 107 -6.97 3.12 -10.45
CA GLU A 107 -6.76 4.47 -10.96
C GLU A 107 -5.98 5.36 -9.99
N GLY A 108 -5.24 6.34 -10.53
CA GLY A 108 -4.43 7.28 -9.74
C GLY A 108 -3.04 6.76 -9.38
N ILE A 109 -2.61 5.64 -9.96
CA ILE A 109 -1.24 5.15 -9.94
C ILE A 109 -0.59 5.53 -11.28
N ASP A 110 0.27 6.55 -11.26
CA ASP A 110 0.95 7.10 -12.45
C ASP A 110 2.22 6.30 -12.82
N HIS A 111 2.87 5.70 -11.82
CA HIS A 111 4.13 5.00 -11.97
C HIS A 111 3.96 3.50 -11.76
N GLY A 112 3.81 2.79 -12.89
CA GLY A 112 3.54 1.36 -12.95
C GLY A 112 2.06 1.04 -13.03
N THR A 113 1.73 -0.25 -13.01
CA THR A 113 0.34 -0.72 -12.98
C THR A 113 0.13 -1.52 -11.70
N LEU A 114 -0.91 -1.15 -10.96
CA LEU A 114 -1.40 -1.91 -9.82
C LEU A 114 -2.83 -2.36 -10.14
N GLN A 115 -3.10 -3.64 -10.00
CA GLN A 115 -4.38 -4.23 -10.37
C GLN A 115 -4.78 -5.31 -9.38
N PHE A 116 -6.08 -5.45 -9.17
CA PHE A 116 -6.67 -6.60 -8.50
C PHE A 116 -6.64 -7.82 -9.42
N ALA A 117 -6.49 -9.01 -8.83
CA ALA A 117 -6.59 -10.28 -9.53
C ALA A 117 -8.05 -10.67 -9.81
N GLU A 118 -8.99 -10.26 -8.96
CA GLU A 118 -10.41 -10.52 -9.15
C GLU A 118 -10.91 -9.91 -10.47
N GLU A 119 -11.70 -10.68 -11.23
CA GLU A 119 -12.34 -10.19 -12.44
C GLU A 119 -13.56 -9.35 -12.10
N ILE A 120 -13.48 -8.04 -12.36
CA ILE A 120 -14.57 -7.10 -12.08
C ILE A 120 -15.55 -7.09 -13.25
N LYS A 121 -16.69 -7.75 -13.05
CA LYS A 121 -17.69 -7.99 -14.10
C LYS A 121 -18.76 -6.91 -14.16
N ASP A 122 -19.32 -6.56 -13.00
CA ASP A 122 -20.54 -5.76 -12.87
C ASP A 122 -20.42 -4.67 -11.78
N ARG A 123 -21.55 -4.05 -11.45
CA ARG A 123 -21.68 -3.05 -10.39
C ARG A 123 -21.48 -3.66 -8.99
N GLY A 124 -21.25 -2.79 -8.02
CA GLY A 124 -21.14 -3.16 -6.61
C GLY A 124 -19.71 -3.43 -6.14
N TYR A 125 -18.72 -3.25 -7.01
CA TYR A 125 -17.31 -3.28 -6.63
C TYR A 125 -16.79 -1.88 -6.29
N TYR A 126 -16.13 -1.79 -5.15
CA TYR A 126 -15.55 -0.56 -4.65
C TYR A 126 -14.13 -0.82 -4.17
N ILE A 127 -13.27 0.15 -4.38
CA ILE A 127 -11.95 0.20 -3.76
C ILE A 127 -12.05 1.08 -2.52
N VAL A 128 -11.52 0.58 -1.40
CA VAL A 128 -11.22 1.40 -0.23
C VAL A 128 -9.70 1.44 -0.09
N TYR A 129 -9.11 2.62 -0.13
CA TYR A 129 -7.66 2.76 -0.11
C TYR A 129 -7.18 3.86 0.83
N SER A 130 -5.93 3.73 1.26
CA SER A 130 -5.25 4.68 2.13
C SER A 130 -3.82 4.90 1.64
N TRP A 131 -3.31 6.10 1.88
CA TRP A 131 -1.89 6.40 1.77
C TRP A 131 -1.29 6.51 3.17
N GLY A 132 -0.28 5.69 3.43
CA GLY A 132 0.58 5.83 4.59
C GLY A 132 1.64 6.89 4.35
N SER A 133 2.10 7.46 5.46
CA SER A 133 3.31 8.27 5.48
C SER A 133 4.25 7.69 6.53
N GLU A 134 5.52 7.58 6.15
CA GLU A 134 6.63 7.44 7.08
C GLU A 134 7.64 8.52 6.67
N ASN A 135 8.31 9.12 7.63
CA ASN A 135 9.37 10.12 7.39
C ASN A 135 10.67 9.51 7.91
N SER A 136 11.13 8.47 7.23
CA SER A 136 12.29 7.69 7.63
C SER A 136 13.46 7.91 6.66
N LEU A 137 14.68 7.83 7.17
CA LEU A 137 15.88 7.81 6.32
C LEU A 137 15.87 6.64 5.33
N LEU A 138 15.13 5.56 5.62
CA LEU A 138 15.05 4.38 4.75
C LEU A 138 14.20 4.67 3.50
N ASP A 139 13.27 5.61 3.59
CA ASP A 139 12.39 6.04 2.51
C ASP A 139 13.21 6.72 1.40
N GLU A 140 14.19 7.53 1.81
CA GLU A 140 15.09 8.26 0.90
C GLU A 140 16.13 7.34 0.24
N LEU A 141 16.57 6.30 0.95
CA LEU A 141 17.60 5.37 0.47
C LEU A 141 17.07 4.31 -0.49
N ASP A 142 15.76 4.13 -0.58
CA ASP A 142 15.15 3.20 -1.51
C ASP A 142 14.95 3.85 -2.88
N ILE A 143 15.69 3.36 -3.87
CA ILE A 143 15.64 3.87 -5.25
C ILE A 143 14.24 3.82 -5.88
N ARG A 144 13.32 2.99 -5.36
CA ARG A 144 11.95 2.88 -5.89
C ARG A 144 11.10 4.12 -5.61
N GLY A 145 11.53 4.99 -4.69
CA GLY A 145 10.89 6.27 -4.39
C GLY A 145 11.31 7.43 -5.29
N HIS A 146 12.25 7.23 -6.24
CA HIS A 146 12.82 8.27 -7.10
C HIS A 146 12.45 8.08 -8.56
#